data_AF-A0A7S7Z7S5-F1
#
_entry.id   AF-A0A7S7Z7S5-F1
#
_cell.length_a   1.000
_cell.length_b   1.000
_cell.length_c   1.000
_cell.angle_alpha   90.00
_cell.angle_beta   90.00
_cell.angle_gamma   90.00
#
_symmetry.space_group_name_H-M   'P 1'
#
loop_
_entity.id
_entity.type
_entity.pdbx_description
1 polymer ?
#
loop_
_entity_poly.entity_id
_entity_poly.type
_entity_poly.pdbx_seq_one_letter_code
_entity_poly.pdbx_strand_id
1 'polypeptide(L)'
;MTVGEMLTAQERHPGGRHIAFHDGSTPSREAHDVFVNDDRYIASASVFGITDLLMANFVRHEAWRSAGRTLDVSFFTQAYDSVMRQTA
;
A
#
# COMPACT_ATOMS: atom_id res chain seq x y z
N MET A 1 21.82 18.41 8.52
CA MET A 1 21.08 18.22 7.27
C MET A 1 20.08 17.09 7.49
N THR A 2 18.79 17.40 7.41
CA THR A 2 17.68 16.45 7.55
C THR A 2 17.32 15.83 6.20
N VAL A 3 16.57 14.72 6.21
CA VAL A 3 16.07 14.09 4.99
C VAL A 3 15.21 15.07 4.17
N GLY A 4 14.41 15.91 4.83
CA GLY A 4 13.59 16.93 4.16
C GLY A 4 14.44 17.99 3.46
N GLU A 5 15.51 18.48 4.10
CA GLU A 5 16.45 19.43 3.51
C GLU A 5 17.19 18.83 2.30
N MET A 6 17.60 17.56 2.41
CA MET A 6 18.26 16.84 1.32
C MET A 6 17.33 16.59 0.12
N LEU A 7 16.07 16.21 0.37
CA LEU A 7 15.07 16.00 -0.70
C LEU A 7 14.72 17.30 -1.40
N THR A 8 14.57 18.39 -0.64
CA THR A 8 14.33 19.73 -1.19
C THR A 8 15.48 20.18 -2.09
N ALA A 9 16.72 19.97 -1.66
CA ALA A 9 17.91 20.30 -2.44
C ALA A 9 18.04 19.50 -3.76
N GLN A 10 17.36 18.35 -3.86
CA GLN A 10 17.33 17.51 -5.06
C GLN A 10 16.04 17.67 -5.88
N GLU A 11 15.16 18.61 -5.50
CA GLU A 11 13.83 18.78 -6.11
C GLU A 11 12.97 17.49 -6.07
N ARG A 12 13.16 16.65 -5.04
CA ARG A 12 12.44 15.39 -4.86
C ARG A 12 11.29 15.54 -3.87
N HIS A 13 10.12 15.00 -4.19
CA HIS A 13 8.98 15.00 -3.25
C HIS A 13 9.08 13.83 -2.24
N PRO A 14 8.53 13.97 -1.02
CA PRO A 14 8.50 12.87 -0.05
C PRO A 14 7.31 11.90 -0.22
N GLY A 15 6.37 12.19 -1.13
CA GLY A 15 5.06 11.54 -1.16
C GLY A 15 4.96 10.13 -1.75
N GLY A 16 3.97 9.38 -1.25
CA GLY A 16 3.44 8.11 -1.76
C GLY A 16 2.41 7.53 -0.80
N ARG A 17 1.25 7.04 -1.28
CA ARG A 17 0.23 6.38 -0.44
C ARG A 17 0.39 4.86 -0.52
N HIS A 18 0.47 4.20 0.63
CA HIS A 18 0.61 2.75 0.74
C HIS A 18 -0.05 2.23 2.03
N ILE A 19 -0.30 0.92 2.06
CA ILE A 19 -0.69 0.17 3.24
C ILE A 19 0.46 -0.78 3.58
N ALA A 20 0.99 -0.68 4.80
CA ALA A 20 2.04 -1.57 5.29
C ALA A 20 1.44 -2.86 5.86
N PHE A 21 1.94 -4.00 5.38
CA PHE A 21 1.60 -5.32 5.91
C PHE A 21 2.79 -5.89 6.68
N HIS A 22 2.52 -6.35 7.89
CA HIS A 22 3.48 -7.05 8.73
C HIS A 22 2.89 -8.39 9.14
N ASP A 23 3.53 -9.48 8.73
CA ASP A 23 3.19 -10.80 9.25
C ASP A 23 4.07 -11.12 10.48
N GLY A 24 3.43 -11.19 11.64
CA GLY A 24 4.08 -11.57 12.90
C GLY A 24 4.14 -13.07 13.15
N SER A 25 3.58 -13.89 12.26
CA SER A 25 3.50 -15.35 12.39
C SER A 25 4.77 -16.08 11.96
N THR A 26 5.70 -15.40 11.26
CA THR A 26 6.99 -15.96 10.86
C THR A 26 8.16 -15.34 11.64
N PRO A 27 9.22 -16.13 11.98
CA PRO A 27 10.41 -15.60 12.67
C PRO A 27 11.14 -14.53 11.86
N SER A 28 11.05 -14.60 10.52
CA SER A 28 11.67 -13.66 9.59
C SER A 28 10.98 -12.31 9.52
N ARG A 29 9.77 -12.14 10.11
CA ARG A 29 8.99 -10.88 10.08
C ARG A 29 8.99 -10.27 8.68
N GLU A 30 8.41 -10.99 7.72
CA GLU A 30 8.31 -10.50 6.36
C GLU A 30 7.33 -9.30 6.34
N ALA A 31 7.85 -8.16 5.89
CA ALA A 31 7.13 -6.91 5.77
C ALA A 31 7.14 -6.47 4.31
N HIS A 32 5.98 -6.04 3.82
CA HIS A 32 5.86 -5.45 2.49
C HIS A 32 4.74 -4.41 2.46
N ASP A 33 4.82 -3.50 1.51
CA ASP A 33 3.84 -2.43 1.31
C ASP A 33 3.02 -2.71 0.05
N VAL A 34 1.72 -2.42 0.10
CA VAL A 34 0.85 -2.43 -1.07
C VAL A 34 0.43 -1.01 -1.40
N PHE A 35 0.63 -0.61 -2.65
CA PHE A 35 0.42 0.74 -3.16
C PHE A 35 -0.92 0.85 -3.89
N VAL A 36 -1.53 2.04 -3.79
CA VAL A 36 -2.77 2.36 -4.50
C VAL A 36 -2.46 2.50 -5.99
N ASN A 37 -3.09 1.69 -6.83
CA ASN A 37 -2.99 1.87 -8.28
C ASN A 37 -3.52 3.26 -8.66
N ASP A 38 -2.82 3.95 -9.57
CA ASP A 38 -3.03 5.37 -9.93
C ASP A 38 -2.67 6.42 -8.86
N ASP A 39 -1.82 6.08 -7.87
CA ASP A 39 -1.21 7.14 -7.05
C ASP A 39 -0.35 8.07 -7.91
N ARG A 40 -0.52 9.40 -7.76
CA ARG A 40 0.24 10.39 -8.53
C ARG A 40 1.76 10.28 -8.37
N TYR A 41 2.22 9.57 -7.35
CA TYR A 41 3.62 9.36 -7.04
C TYR A 41 4.10 7.93 -7.33
N ILE A 42 3.29 7.09 -7.98
CA ILE A 42 3.64 5.68 -8.19
C ILE A 42 4.91 5.52 -9.05
N ALA A 43 5.08 6.36 -10.08
CA ALA A 43 6.24 6.37 -10.96
C ALA A 43 7.42 7.20 -10.41
N SER A 44 7.22 7.95 -9.33
CA SER A 44 8.20 8.88 -8.76
C SER A 44 8.44 8.64 -7.26
N ALA A 45 8.07 7.45 -6.77
CA ALA A 45 8.14 7.11 -5.37
C ALA A 45 9.57 7.30 -4.85
N SER A 46 9.71 8.14 -3.83
CA SER A 46 10.99 8.60 -3.30
C SER A 46 11.86 7.48 -2.70
N VAL A 47 11.24 6.33 -2.40
CA VAL A 47 11.88 5.15 -1.79
C VAL A 47 12.09 3.97 -2.76
N PHE A 48 11.81 4.15 -4.06
CA PHE A 48 12.11 3.17 -5.14
C PHE A 48 11.62 1.73 -4.92
N GLY A 49 10.68 1.49 -3.98
CA GLY A 49 10.24 0.16 -3.57
C GLY A 49 8.98 -0.37 -4.27
N ILE A 50 8.48 0.33 -5.29
CA ILE A 50 7.22 -0.06 -5.95
C ILE A 50 7.53 -1.00 -7.12
N THR A 51 6.92 -2.18 -7.09
CA THR A 51 6.86 -3.09 -8.25
C THR A 51 5.40 -3.33 -8.60
N ASP A 52 5.14 -3.75 -9.85
CA ASP A 52 3.77 -3.98 -10.33
C ASP A 52 2.99 -4.99 -9.48
N LEU A 53 3.70 -5.93 -8.84
CA LEU A 53 3.12 -6.94 -7.96
C LEU A 53 2.63 -6.38 -6.62
N LEU A 54 3.11 -5.20 -6.23
CA LEU A 54 2.74 -4.52 -5.00
C LEU A 54 1.67 -3.44 -5.26
N MET A 55 1.16 -3.32 -6.47
CA MET A 55 0.06 -2.40 -6.80
C MET A 55 -1.27 -3.12 -6.70
N ALA A 56 -2.27 -2.48 -6.10
CA ALA A 56 -3.63 -3.02 -6.07
C ALA A 56 -4.69 -1.94 -6.30
N ASN A 57 -5.80 -2.40 -6.88
CA ASN A 57 -6.94 -1.58 -7.20
C ASN A 57 -7.82 -1.39 -5.96
N PHE A 58 -8.14 -0.14 -5.65
CA PHE A 58 -9.11 0.21 -4.62
C PHE A 58 -10.45 0.45 -5.28
N VAL A 59 -11.37 -0.50 -5.10
CA VAL A 59 -12.71 -0.43 -5.71
C VAL A 59 -13.64 0.32 -4.75
N ARG A 60 -14.25 1.40 -5.22
CA ARG A 60 -15.26 2.14 -4.46
C ARG A 60 -16.60 1.42 -4.53
N HIS A 61 -17.24 1.29 -3.37
CA HIS A 61 -18.61 0.80 -3.22
C HIS A 61 -19.46 1.90 -2.60
N GLU A 62 -20.70 2.02 -3.08
CA GLU A 62 -21.71 2.82 -2.37
C GLU A 62 -22.17 2.10 -1.10
N ALA A 63 -23.07 2.73 -0.35
CA ALA A 63 -23.70 2.10 0.81
C ALA A 63 -24.18 0.68 0.45
N TRP A 64 -23.66 -0.31 1.18
CA TRP A 64 -23.79 -1.71 0.82
C TRP A 64 -24.48 -2.48 1.93
N ARG A 65 -25.41 -3.33 1.51
CA ARG A 65 -26.10 -4.28 2.38
C ARG A 65 -25.89 -5.67 1.83
N SER A 66 -25.13 -6.49 2.55
CA SER A 66 -25.03 -7.93 2.30
C SER A 66 -25.56 -8.69 3.51
N ALA A 67 -25.92 -9.95 3.31
CA ALA A 67 -26.47 -10.82 4.35
C ALA A 67 -25.46 -10.97 5.51
N GLY A 68 -25.56 -10.10 6.52
CA GLY A 68 -24.71 -10.11 7.72
C GLY A 68 -23.92 -8.83 8.01
N ARG A 69 -23.79 -7.89 7.06
CA ARG A 69 -23.15 -6.58 7.29
C ARG A 69 -23.86 -5.47 6.51
N THR A 70 -24.13 -4.35 7.19
CA THR A 70 -24.60 -3.12 6.56
C THR A 70 -23.52 -2.05 6.76
N LEU A 71 -23.11 -1.41 5.67
CA LEU A 71 -22.28 -0.21 5.69
C LEU A 71 -23.09 0.92 5.06
N ASP A 72 -23.51 1.87 5.89
CA ASP A 72 -24.37 2.99 5.47
C ASP A 72 -23.61 4.12 4.77
N VAL A 73 -22.28 4.01 4.68
CA VAL A 73 -21.40 4.98 4.03
C VAL A 73 -20.65 4.31 2.89
N SER A 74 -20.27 5.10 1.87
CA SER A 74 -19.41 4.59 0.80
C SER A 74 -18.04 4.21 1.36
N PHE A 75 -17.47 3.12 0.86
CA PHE A 75 -16.18 2.59 1.31
C PHE A 75 -15.39 2.07 0.12
N PHE A 76 -14.11 1.79 0.35
CA PHE A 76 -13.26 1.15 -0.64
C PHE A 76 -12.89 -0.25 -0.16
N THR A 77 -12.76 -1.18 -1.10
CA THR A 77 -12.18 -2.51 -0.85
C THR A 77 -10.94 -2.71 -1.68
N GLN A 78 -10.00 -3.47 -1.14
CA GLN A 78 -8.82 -3.95 -1.83
C GLN A 78 -8.76 -5.47 -1.64
N ALA A 79 -8.50 -6.19 -2.72
CA ALA A 79 -8.15 -7.60 -2.67
C ALA A 79 -6.66 -7.73 -2.97
N TYR A 80 -5.92 -8.42 -2.09
CA TYR A 80 -4.50 -8.66 -2.22
C TYR A 80 -4.15 -9.98 -1.54
N ASP A 81 -3.49 -10.87 -2.27
CA ASP A 81 -3.10 -12.20 -1.78
C ASP A 81 -1.60 -12.24 -1.54
N SER A 82 -1.20 -12.35 -0.26
CA SER A 82 0.20 -12.52 0.12
C SER A 82 0.62 -13.98 -0.03
N VAL A 83 1.68 -14.22 -0.79
CA VAL A 83 2.30 -15.54 -0.91
C VAL A 83 3.60 -15.55 -0.13
N MET A 84 3.67 -16.34 0.93
CA MET A 84 4.88 -16.50 1.74
C MET A 84 5.77 -17.61 1.22
N ARG A 85 7.09 -17.41 1.30
CA ARG A 85 8.05 -18.49 1.02
C ARG A 85 8.04 -19.48 2.19
N GLN A 86 7.95 -20.77 1.89
CA GLN A 86 8.17 -21.81 2.88
C GLN A 86 9.66 -21.85 3.25
N THR A 87 9.97 -21.59 4.53
CA THR A 87 11.31 -21.81 5.09
C THR A 87 11.39 -23.22 5.70
N ALA A 88 12.36 -24.01 5.24
CA ALA A 88 12.64 -25.37 5.72
C ALA A 88 13.38 -25.38 7.06
#